data_AF-A0A9D0XPI6-F1
#
_entry.id   AF-A0A9D0XPI6-F1
#
_cell.length_a   1.000
_cell.length_b   1.000
_cell.length_c   1.000
_cell.angle_alpha   90.00
_cell.angle_beta   90.00
_cell.angle_gamma   90.00
#
_symmetry.space_group_name_H-M   'P 1'
#
loop_
_entity.id
_entity.type
_entity.pdbx_description
1 polymer ?
#
loop_
_entity_poly.entity_id
_entity_poly.type
_entity_poly.pdbx_seq_one_letter_code
_entity_poly.pdbx_strand_id
1 'polypeptide(L)'
;MPGVVLRLIGMLVALLITTAGTFAMGNQDRVELPIKQPEEIIRAEILKYTPLGSSPEAVLTFINSRLAHGHSHAEPYYDTKNGVQVPQPKGWPTVIGKRSISLLVRTYGRSLRTIFTVYTGVYAYWAFDERDSLIDVIVIKEQDGP
;
A
#
# COMPACT_ATOMS: atom_id res chain seq x y z
N MET A 1 45.52 10.09 55.78
CA MET A 1 45.33 8.69 55.36
C MET A 1 44.56 8.70 54.04
N PRO A 2 45.14 8.26 52.91
CA PRO A 2 44.45 8.21 51.62
C PRO A 2 43.69 6.89 51.50
N GLY A 3 42.38 6.97 51.30
CA GLY A 3 41.51 5.81 51.06
C GLY A 3 41.15 5.72 49.58
N VAL A 4 41.96 5.00 48.80
CA VAL A 4 41.62 4.52 47.46
C VAL A 4 40.73 3.30 47.64
N VAL A 5 39.49 3.33 47.13
CA VAL A 5 38.75 2.11 46.81
C VAL A 5 37.99 2.29 45.49
N LEU A 6 38.66 1.84 44.43
CA LEU A 6 38.14 1.52 43.11
C LEU A 6 37.20 0.30 43.25
N ARG A 7 35.93 0.40 42.82
CA ARG A 7 35.04 -0.76 42.58
C ARG A 7 34.36 -0.58 41.23
N LEU A 8 34.87 -1.26 40.20
CA LEU A 8 34.35 -2.53 39.67
C LEU A 8 33.02 -2.36 38.93
N ILE A 9 33.16 -2.04 37.64
CA ILE A 9 32.57 -2.71 36.47
C ILE A 9 31.39 -3.63 36.83
N GLY A 10 30.18 -3.08 36.78
CA GLY A 10 28.93 -3.84 36.75
C GLY A 10 28.47 -3.97 35.30
N MET A 11 28.87 -5.06 34.66
CA MET A 11 28.50 -5.47 33.30
C MET A 11 26.99 -5.78 33.26
N LEU A 12 26.17 -4.85 32.77
CA LEU A 12 24.75 -5.10 32.55
C LEU A 12 24.57 -5.80 31.19
N VAL A 13 24.47 -7.13 31.25
CA VAL A 13 24.09 -7.96 30.11
C VAL A 13 22.62 -7.68 29.79
N ALA A 14 22.38 -6.86 28.76
CA ALA A 14 21.04 -6.65 28.22
C ALA A 14 20.59 -7.96 27.54
N LEU A 15 19.71 -8.68 28.22
CA LEU A 15 19.04 -9.88 27.74
C LEU A 15 18.19 -9.50 26.51
N LEU A 16 18.72 -9.76 25.31
CA LEU A 16 17.95 -9.73 24.06
C LEU A 16 16.97 -10.90 24.11
N ILE A 17 15.75 -10.62 24.56
CA ILE A 17 14.62 -11.53 24.44
C ILE A 17 14.25 -11.56 22.96
N THR A 18 14.80 -12.52 22.23
CA THR A 18 14.41 -12.83 20.86
C THR A 18 13.04 -13.50 20.89
N THR A 19 11.96 -12.72 21.01
CA THR A 19 10.62 -13.22 20.70
C THR A 19 10.54 -13.50 19.21
N ALA A 20 10.87 -14.73 18.83
CA ALA A 20 10.43 -15.31 17.57
C ALA A 20 8.90 -15.48 17.68
N GLY A 21 8.18 -14.40 17.39
CA GLY A 21 6.73 -14.42 17.25
C GLY A 21 6.40 -15.38 16.12
N THR A 22 5.90 -16.55 16.49
CA THR A 22 5.24 -17.46 15.56
C THR A 22 3.99 -16.73 15.10
N PHE A 23 4.04 -16.06 13.95
CA PHE A 23 2.87 -15.50 13.32
C PHE A 23 1.99 -16.68 12.93
N ALA A 24 1.02 -17.01 13.80
CA ALA A 24 -0.11 -17.82 13.41
C ALA A 24 -0.74 -17.09 12.22
N MET A 25 -0.52 -17.62 11.02
CA MET A 25 -1.26 -17.27 9.81
C MET A 25 -2.70 -17.78 10.01
N GLY A 26 -3.40 -17.20 10.98
CA GLY A 26 -4.85 -17.27 11.03
C GLY A 26 -5.36 -16.72 9.71
N ASN A 27 -6.32 -17.42 9.13
CA ASN A 27 -7.00 -17.02 7.91
C ASN A 27 -7.58 -15.61 8.10
N GLN A 28 -6.79 -14.58 7.80
CA GLN A 28 -7.20 -13.20 7.96
C GLN A 28 -8.24 -12.92 6.89
N ASP A 29 -9.40 -12.42 7.31
CA ASP A 29 -10.46 -12.05 6.39
C ASP A 29 -9.91 -11.13 5.30
N ARG A 30 -10.27 -11.45 4.05
CA ARG A 30 -9.90 -10.61 2.91
C ARG A 30 -10.59 -9.26 3.05
N VAL A 31 -9.85 -8.19 2.78
CA VAL A 31 -10.30 -6.81 2.83
C VAL A 31 -10.96 -6.46 1.51
N GLU A 32 -12.27 -6.20 1.54
CA GLU A 32 -13.00 -5.67 0.39
C GLU A 32 -13.01 -4.14 0.43
N LEU A 33 -12.51 -3.51 -0.64
CA LEU A 33 -12.55 -2.06 -0.78
C LEU A 33 -13.91 -1.59 -1.31
N PRO A 34 -14.43 -0.44 -0.86
CA PRO A 34 -15.71 0.10 -1.30
C PRO A 34 -15.58 0.79 -2.68
N ILE A 35 -15.26 0.03 -3.74
CA ILE A 35 -14.85 0.52 -5.08
C ILE A 35 -15.83 1.48 -5.77
N LYS A 36 -17.09 1.52 -5.34
CA LYS A 36 -18.12 2.44 -5.87
C LYS A 36 -18.10 3.82 -5.21
N GLN A 37 -17.41 3.98 -4.08
CA GLN A 37 -17.26 5.26 -3.36
C GLN A 37 -16.24 6.18 -4.05
N PRO A 38 -16.24 7.50 -3.79
CA PRO A 38 -15.20 8.42 -4.27
C PRO A 38 -13.76 7.94 -3.99
N GLU A 39 -12.82 8.34 -4.84
CA GLU A 39 -11.41 7.92 -4.80
C GLU A 39 -10.76 8.22 -3.45
N GLU A 40 -11.11 9.36 -2.83
CA GLU A 40 -10.60 9.79 -1.53
C GLU A 40 -11.04 8.86 -0.40
N ILE A 41 -12.26 8.31 -0.48
CA ILE A 41 -12.77 7.34 0.50
C ILE A 41 -12.04 6.01 0.34
N ILE A 42 -11.82 5.55 -0.90
CA ILE A 42 -11.08 4.32 -1.18
C ILE A 42 -9.62 4.47 -0.70
N ARG A 43 -8.99 5.61 -0.99
CA ARG A 43 -7.65 5.97 -0.50
C ARG A 43 -7.58 5.90 1.02
N ALA A 44 -8.52 6.54 1.71
CA ALA A 44 -8.57 6.52 3.18
C ALA A 44 -8.72 5.10 3.73
N GLU A 45 -9.49 4.23 3.07
CA GLU A 45 -9.62 2.83 3.45
C GLU A 45 -8.30 2.05 3.27
N ILE A 46 -7.61 2.23 2.14
CA ILE A 46 -6.31 1.58 1.87
C ILE A 46 -5.26 2.00 2.92
N LEU A 47 -5.24 3.29 3.29
CA LEU A 47 -4.28 3.83 4.28
C LEU A 47 -4.48 3.27 5.69
N LYS A 48 -5.63 2.69 6.03
CA LYS A 48 -5.81 1.96 7.31
C LYS A 48 -4.95 0.71 7.39
N TYR A 49 -4.64 0.09 6.25
CA TYR A 49 -3.88 -1.16 6.16
C TYR A 49 -2.43 -0.95 5.72
N THR A 50 -2.19 0.09 4.93
CA THR A 50 -0.87 0.51 4.45
C THR A 50 -0.66 1.97 4.85
N PRO A 51 -0.39 2.26 6.14
CA PRO A 51 -0.21 3.63 6.59
C PRO A 51 1.03 4.25 5.95
N LEU A 52 1.05 5.59 5.87
CA LEU A 52 2.23 6.33 5.44
C LEU A 52 3.45 5.90 6.27
N GLY A 53 4.60 5.78 5.60
CA GLY A 53 5.81 5.22 6.18
C GLY A 53 6.03 3.72 5.89
N SER A 54 4.99 3.00 5.46
CA SER A 54 5.08 1.57 5.12
C SER A 54 6.12 1.29 4.03
N SER A 55 6.79 0.13 4.11
CA SER A 55 7.73 -0.29 3.07
C SER A 55 7.01 -0.96 1.88
N PRO A 56 7.66 -1.05 0.70
CA PRO A 56 7.13 -1.78 -0.45
C PRO A 56 6.79 -3.23 -0.12
N GLU A 57 7.59 -3.90 0.70
CA GLU A 57 7.37 -5.30 1.09
C GLU A 57 6.11 -5.44 1.94
N ALA A 58 5.86 -4.52 2.86
CA ALA A 58 4.64 -4.50 3.67
C ALA A 58 3.40 -4.27 2.79
N VAL A 59 3.51 -3.36 1.81
CA VAL A 59 2.45 -3.09 0.83
C VAL A 59 2.18 -4.33 -0.04
N LEU A 60 3.20 -4.96 -0.61
CA LEU A 60 3.08 -6.19 -1.40
C LEU A 60 2.48 -7.33 -0.58
N THR A 61 2.89 -7.46 0.69
CA THR A 61 2.34 -8.47 1.59
C THR A 61 0.85 -8.22 1.80
N PHE A 62 0.43 -6.99 2.08
CA PHE A 62 -0.99 -6.63 2.21
C PHE A 62 -1.77 -6.95 0.93
N ILE A 63 -1.27 -6.54 -0.23
CA ILE A 63 -1.91 -6.78 -1.53
C ILE A 63 -2.13 -8.28 -1.75
N ASN A 64 -1.07 -9.09 -1.62
CA ASN A 64 -1.10 -10.49 -1.98
C ASN A 64 -1.86 -11.37 -0.97
N SER A 65 -1.85 -11.01 0.31
CA SER A 65 -2.42 -11.86 1.37
C SER A 65 -3.81 -11.43 1.84
N ARG A 66 -4.12 -10.13 1.79
CA ARG A 66 -5.32 -9.59 2.43
C ARG A 66 -6.25 -8.86 1.48
N LEU A 67 -5.72 -8.12 0.50
CA LEU A 67 -6.58 -7.31 -0.36
C LEU A 67 -7.42 -8.21 -1.28
N ALA A 68 -8.75 -8.11 -1.19
CA ALA A 68 -9.64 -8.73 -2.15
C ALA A 68 -9.60 -7.93 -3.47
N HIS A 69 -8.73 -8.32 -4.39
CA HIS A 69 -8.74 -7.82 -5.75
C HIS A 69 -9.50 -8.79 -6.68
N GLY A 70 -10.00 -8.28 -7.80
CA GLY A 70 -10.89 -9.02 -8.72
C GLY A 70 -10.29 -10.31 -9.30
N HIS A 71 -11.12 -11.08 -10.01
CA HIS A 71 -10.72 -12.35 -10.66
C HIS A 71 -9.67 -12.20 -11.78
N SER A 72 -9.38 -10.97 -12.20
CA SER A 72 -8.17 -10.69 -12.97
C SER A 72 -6.98 -10.99 -12.07
N HIS A 73 -6.15 -11.96 -12.44
CA HIS A 73 -4.83 -12.23 -11.87
C HIS A 73 -3.86 -11.04 -12.09
N ALA A 74 -4.33 -9.80 -11.90
CA ALA A 74 -3.52 -8.61 -11.96
C ALA A 74 -2.54 -8.68 -10.79
N GLU A 75 -1.30 -9.04 -11.11
CA GLU A 75 -0.21 -9.01 -10.15
C GLU A 75 0.16 -7.55 -9.89
N PRO A 76 0.49 -7.19 -8.63
CA PRO A 76 1.01 -5.87 -8.35
C PRO A 76 2.32 -5.65 -9.12
N TYR A 77 2.43 -4.55 -9.85
CA TYR A 77 3.65 -4.18 -10.55
C TYR A 77 4.44 -3.18 -9.71
N TYR A 78 5.71 -3.50 -9.41
CA TYR A 78 6.61 -2.61 -8.67
C TYR A 78 7.58 -1.90 -9.63
N ASP A 79 7.34 -0.61 -9.86
CA ASP A 79 8.24 0.27 -10.60
C ASP A 79 9.29 0.88 -9.66
N THR A 80 10.54 0.47 -9.85
CA THR A 80 11.70 0.92 -9.07
C THR A 80 12.37 2.18 -9.62
N LYS A 81 11.89 2.70 -10.75
CA LYS A 81 12.52 3.81 -11.47
C LYS A 81 11.62 5.05 -11.54
N ASN A 82 10.30 4.86 -11.54
CA ASN A 82 9.35 5.94 -11.68
C ASN A 82 8.36 5.98 -10.51
N GLY A 83 8.04 7.20 -10.08
CA GLY A 83 6.92 7.47 -9.20
C GLY A 83 5.58 7.32 -9.93
N VAL A 84 4.49 7.56 -9.19
CA VAL A 84 3.14 7.53 -9.75
C VAL A 84 2.94 8.74 -10.64
N GLN A 85 2.58 8.50 -11.91
CA GLN A 85 2.21 9.57 -12.84
C GLN A 85 0.71 9.84 -12.71
N VAL A 86 0.36 10.97 -12.12
CA VAL A 86 -1.04 11.39 -11.95
C VAL A 86 -1.42 12.31 -13.12
N PRO A 87 -2.39 11.91 -13.95
CA PRO A 87 -2.89 12.75 -15.03
C PRO A 87 -3.43 14.08 -14.49
N GLN A 88 -3.09 15.18 -15.17
CA GLN A 88 -3.62 16.51 -14.85
C GLN A 88 -4.61 16.94 -15.96
N PRO A 89 -5.71 17.63 -15.63
CA PRO A 89 -6.68 18.09 -16.63
C PRO A 89 -6.08 18.96 -17.74
N LYS A 90 -5.01 19.69 -17.41
CA LYS A 90 -4.25 20.53 -18.34
C LYS A 90 -2.77 20.42 -18.03
N GLY A 91 -1.98 19.98 -19.01
CA GLY A 91 -0.52 19.97 -18.93
C GLY A 91 0.09 18.59 -18.73
N TRP A 92 1.34 18.58 -18.26
CA TRP A 92 2.11 17.36 -18.02
C TRP A 92 1.62 16.64 -16.76
N PRO A 93 1.71 15.30 -16.73
CA PRO A 93 1.36 14.53 -15.53
C PRO A 93 2.25 14.96 -14.35
N THR A 94 1.66 14.96 -13.16
CA THR A 94 2.42 15.17 -11.93
C THR A 94 3.03 13.85 -11.49
N VAL A 95 4.32 13.84 -11.18
CA VAL A 95 4.99 12.64 -10.66
C VAL A 95 5.04 12.70 -9.14
N ILE A 96 4.48 11.69 -8.48
CA ILE A 96 4.48 11.54 -7.03
C ILE A 96 5.41 10.41 -6.63
N GLY A 97 6.40 10.72 -5.79
CA GLY A 97 7.42 9.76 -5.36
C GLY A 97 8.48 9.48 -6.42
N LYS A 98 9.35 8.52 -6.11
CA LYS A 98 10.43 8.04 -6.97
C LYS A 98 10.19 6.62 -7.47
N ARG A 99 9.37 5.86 -6.75
CA ARG A 99 9.03 4.47 -7.00
C ARG A 99 7.55 4.27 -6.76
N SER A 100 6.97 3.23 -7.34
CA SER A 100 5.55 2.97 -7.16
C SER A 100 5.16 1.52 -7.29
N ILE A 101 4.16 1.10 -6.52
CA ILE A 101 3.44 -0.16 -6.77
C ILE A 101 2.10 0.19 -7.40
N SER A 102 1.68 -0.51 -8.44
CA SER A 102 0.37 -0.34 -9.08
C SER A 102 -0.43 -1.65 -9.10
N LEU A 103 -1.75 -1.53 -8.97
CA LEU A 103 -2.67 -2.66 -9.01
C LEU A 103 -4.04 -2.24 -9.56
N LEU A 104 -4.59 -3.06 -10.46
CA LEU A 104 -6.03 -3.03 -10.74
C LEU A 104 -6.78 -3.72 -9.58
N VAL A 105 -7.41 -2.93 -8.72
CA VAL A 105 -8.14 -3.44 -7.55
C VAL A 105 -9.36 -4.22 -8.00
N ARG A 106 -10.23 -3.59 -8.81
CA ARG A 106 -11.43 -4.24 -9.35
C ARG A 106 -12.00 -3.46 -10.51
N THR A 107 -12.78 -4.15 -11.33
CA THR A 107 -13.66 -3.55 -12.32
C THR A 107 -15.11 -3.67 -11.87
N TYR A 108 -15.93 -2.66 -12.08
CA TYR A 108 -17.38 -2.76 -11.91
C TYR A 108 -18.13 -2.20 -13.12
N GLY A 109 -19.22 -2.85 -13.50
CA GLY A 109 -20.10 -2.39 -14.58
C GLY A 109 -21.27 -1.56 -14.06
N ARG A 110 -21.66 -0.54 -14.82
CA ARG A 110 -22.96 0.15 -14.67
C ARG A 110 -23.73 0.03 -15.98
N SER A 111 -24.87 -0.64 -15.94
CA SER A 111 -25.78 -0.69 -17.09
C SER A 111 -26.49 0.66 -17.24
N LEU A 112 -26.31 1.31 -18.40
CA LEU A 112 -27.07 2.48 -18.78
C LEU A 112 -28.22 2.01 -19.68
N ARG A 113 -29.45 1.98 -19.12
CA ARG A 113 -30.73 1.67 -19.81
C ARG A 113 -30.59 0.67 -20.96
N THR A 114 -30.55 -0.62 -20.62
CA THR A 114 -30.70 -1.81 -21.52
C THR A 114 -29.80 -1.95 -22.75
N ILE A 115 -28.98 -0.97 -23.15
CA ILE A 115 -28.28 -1.00 -24.45
C ILE A 115 -26.75 -1.07 -24.29
N PHE A 116 -26.14 -0.44 -23.27
CA PHE A 116 -24.68 -0.51 -23.06
C PHE A 116 -24.30 -0.64 -21.58
N THR A 117 -23.28 -1.47 -21.31
CA THR A 117 -22.62 -1.57 -19.99
C THR A 117 -21.31 -0.81 -20.06
N VAL A 118 -21.18 0.24 -19.26
CA VAL A 118 -19.91 0.94 -19.07
C VAL A 118 -19.17 0.26 -17.94
N TYR A 119 -17.91 -0.12 -18.17
CA TYR A 119 -17.06 -0.67 -17.14
C TYR A 119 -16.19 0.43 -16.53
N THR A 120 -15.93 0.34 -15.23
CA THR A 120 -15.03 1.23 -14.52
C THR A 120 -13.97 0.39 -13.83
N GLY A 121 -12.72 0.53 -14.27
CA GLY A 121 -11.55 0.00 -13.59
C GLY A 121 -11.15 0.91 -12.43
N VAL A 122 -10.87 0.32 -11.27
CA VAL A 122 -10.36 1.04 -10.09
C VAL A 122 -8.92 0.62 -9.86
N TYR A 123 -8.00 1.55 -10.06
CA TYR A 123 -6.58 1.35 -9.90
C TYR A 123 -6.12 1.99 -8.59
N ALA A 124 -5.21 1.32 -7.89
CA ALA A 124 -4.52 1.87 -6.73
C ALA A 124 -3.02 1.91 -7.01
N TYR A 125 -2.40 3.03 -6.65
CA TYR A 125 -0.98 3.26 -6.76
C TYR A 125 -0.42 3.66 -5.41
N TRP A 126 0.63 2.99 -4.96
CA TRP A 126 1.37 3.32 -3.75
C TRP A 126 2.64 4.04 -4.17
N ALA A 127 2.81 5.29 -3.76
CA ALA A 127 3.98 6.11 -4.11
C ALA A 127 5.02 6.07 -2.97
N PHE A 128 6.27 5.79 -3.31
CA PHE A 128 7.36 5.71 -2.34
C PHE A 128 8.40 6.81 -2.57
N ASP A 129 9.03 7.24 -1.49
CA ASP A 129 10.17 8.17 -1.55
C ASP A 129 11.51 7.46 -1.85
N GLU A 130 12.61 8.20 -1.73
CA GLU A 130 13.98 7.72 -1.94
C GLU A 130 14.43 6.68 -0.90
N ARG A 131 13.70 6.53 0.21
CA ARG A 131 14.02 5.61 1.31
C ARG A 131 13.07 4.41 1.38
N ASP A 132 12.30 4.18 0.32
CA ASP A 132 11.28 3.12 0.28
C ASP A 132 10.19 3.34 1.34
N SER A 133 9.87 4.59 1.63
CA SER A 133 8.81 4.95 2.57
C SER A 133 7.57 5.38 1.80
N LEU A 134 6.42 4.75 2.08
CA LEU A 134 5.14 5.11 1.48
C LEU A 134 4.79 6.56 1.84
N ILE A 135 4.71 7.43 0.84
CA ILE A 135 4.37 8.86 1.03
C ILE A 135 2.95 9.19 0.61
N ASP A 136 2.36 8.41 -0.29
CA ASP A 136 0.99 8.60 -0.73
C ASP A 136 0.38 7.32 -1.33
N VAL A 137 -0.95 7.29 -1.37
CA VAL A 137 -1.73 6.33 -2.14
C VAL A 137 -2.63 7.12 -3.09
N ILE A 138 -2.55 6.84 -4.38
CA ILE A 138 -3.38 7.45 -5.41
C ILE A 138 -4.38 6.39 -5.86
N VAL A 139 -5.65 6.77 -5.95
CA VAL A 139 -6.70 5.91 -6.52
C VAL A 139 -7.22 6.60 -7.77
N ILE A 140 -7.28 5.86 -8.88
CA ILE A 140 -7.79 6.37 -10.16
C ILE A 140 -8.90 5.45 -10.65
N LYS A 141 -10.00 6.04 -11.08
CA LYS A 141 -11.09 5.36 -11.76
C LYS A 141 -11.08 5.69 -13.24
N GLU A 142 -10.88 4.66 -14.05
CA GLU A 142 -10.93 4.77 -15.50
C GLU A 142 -12.20 4.11 -16.01
N GLN A 143 -12.97 4.84 -16.82
CA GLN A 143 -14.16 4.28 -17.46
C GLN A 143 -13.75 3.75 -18.83
N ASP A 144 -13.91 2.44 -19.02
CA ASP A 144 -13.93 1.85 -20.36
C ASP A 144 -15.26 2.24 -21.00
N GLY A 145 -15.19 3.30 -21.81
CA GLY A 145 -16.34 3.76 -22.58
C GLY A 145 -16.71 2.77 -23.70
N PRO A 146 -17.91 2.92 -24.28
CA PRO A 146 -18.10 2.54 -25.68
C PRO A 146 -17.27 3.42 -26.62
#